data_AF-A0A7S3U5P5-F1
#
_entry.id   AF-A0A7S3U5P5-F1
#
_cell.length_a   1.000
_cell.length_b   1.000
_cell.length_c   1.000
_cell.angle_alpha   90.00
_cell.angle_beta   90.00
_cell.angle_gamma   90.00
#
_symmetry.space_group_name_H-M   'P 1'
#
loop_
_entity.id
_entity.type
_entity.pdbx_description
1 polymer ?
#
loop_
_entity_poly.entity_id
_entity_poly.type
_entity_poly.pdbx_seq_one_letter_code
_entity_poly.pdbx_strand_id
1 'polypeptide(L)'
;GSPKYVCAPMVDQSELAFRMLTRKYGCELAYTPMMHSRLFKENDKYRKQYFTTCPEDRPLFVQFCGDNPTTMAEAAKFAQDQCDAVDINLGCPQGIARKGHYGSFLLEEGDLVCSIVR
;
A
#
# COMPACT_ATOMS: atom_id res chain seq x y z
N GLY A 1 -3.46 11.99 -13.87
CA GLY A 1 -2.67 13.25 -13.78
C GLY A 1 -1.19 12.94 -13.94
N SER A 2 -0.30 13.88 -13.59
CA SER A 2 1.17 13.72 -13.65
C SER A 2 1.83 14.35 -12.41
N PRO A 3 1.66 13.74 -11.21
CA PRO A 3 2.11 14.36 -9.97
C PRO A 3 3.65 14.45 -9.92
N LYS A 4 4.19 15.58 -9.46
CA LYS A 4 5.63 15.83 -9.31
C LYS A 4 6.12 15.65 -7.88
N TYR A 5 5.27 15.97 -6.90
CA TYR A 5 5.59 15.86 -5.48
C TYR A 5 4.76 14.72 -4.86
N VAL A 6 5.44 13.63 -4.53
CA VAL A 6 4.80 12.39 -4.08
C VAL A 6 5.30 12.03 -2.67
N CYS A 7 4.38 11.88 -1.72
CA CYS A 7 4.70 11.33 -0.41
C CYS A 7 4.84 9.81 -0.50
N ALA A 8 6.05 9.33 -0.32
CA ALA A 8 6.38 7.90 -0.36
C ALA A 8 5.68 7.09 0.75
N PRO A 9 5.47 5.79 0.54
CA PRO A 9 4.95 4.89 1.57
C PRO A 9 6.02 4.65 2.64
N MET A 10 5.67 4.91 3.90
CA MET A 10 6.59 4.78 5.04
C MET A 10 5.83 4.20 6.24
N VAL A 11 6.24 3.02 6.70
CA VAL A 11 5.67 2.39 7.91
C VAL A 11 5.98 3.25 9.13
N ASP A 12 4.98 3.44 10.00
CA ASP A 12 5.03 4.31 11.19
C ASP A 12 5.29 5.80 10.88
N GLN A 13 4.97 6.25 9.66
CA GLN A 13 5.13 7.65 9.26
C GLN A 13 4.01 8.14 8.34
N SER A 14 3.72 7.44 7.24
CA SER A 14 2.80 7.95 6.20
C SER A 14 1.32 7.69 6.54
N GLU A 15 0.93 7.71 7.82
CA GLU A 15 -0.47 7.68 8.27
C GLU A 15 -1.21 8.98 7.88
N LEU A 16 -2.54 8.99 8.03
CA LEU A 16 -3.39 10.09 7.59
C LEU A 16 -2.92 11.47 8.07
N ALA A 17 -2.58 11.61 9.36
CA ALA A 17 -2.14 12.89 9.91
C ALA A 17 -0.89 13.44 9.20
N PHE A 18 0.08 12.58 8.89
CA PHE A 18 1.27 12.96 8.15
C PHE A 18 0.97 13.29 6.70
N ARG A 19 0.15 12.47 6.02
CA ARG A 19 -0.26 12.75 4.64
C ARG A 19 -0.96 14.11 4.54
N MET A 20 -1.89 14.41 5.45
CA MET A 20 -2.54 15.72 5.52
C MET A 20 -1.56 16.87 5.74
N LEU A 21 -0.54 16.66 6.59
CA LEU A 21 0.54 17.63 6.76
C LEU A 21 1.30 17.85 5.46
N THR A 22 1.73 16.78 4.77
CA THR A 22 2.48 16.91 3.51
C THR A 22 1.65 17.59 2.42
N ARG A 23 0.34 17.35 2.34
CA ARG A 23 -0.57 18.03 1.41
C ARG A 23 -0.62 19.53 1.64
N LYS A 24 -0.60 19.99 2.90
CA LYS A 24 -0.49 21.42 3.24
C LYS A 24 0.78 22.06 2.69
N TYR A 25 1.84 21.28 2.44
CA TYR A 25 3.11 21.75 1.88
C TYR A 25 3.32 21.36 0.41
N GLY A 26 2.23 21.07 -0.33
CA GLY A 26 2.29 20.88 -1.79
C GLY A 26 2.48 19.45 -2.26
N CYS A 27 2.27 18.44 -1.39
CA CYS A 27 2.18 17.05 -1.84
C CYS A 27 0.97 16.85 -2.76
N GLU A 28 1.22 16.33 -3.97
CA GLU A 28 0.21 16.16 -5.02
C GLU A 28 -0.38 14.74 -5.02
N LEU A 29 0.39 13.75 -4.58
CA LEU A 29 -0.02 12.34 -4.45
C LEU A 29 0.61 11.75 -3.19
N ALA A 30 -0.15 10.97 -2.43
CA ALA A 30 0.39 10.29 -1.25
C ALA A 30 0.10 8.79 -1.28
N TYR A 31 0.96 8.02 -0.62
CA TYR A 31 0.79 6.59 -0.39
C TYR A 31 0.47 6.32 1.09
N THR A 32 -0.34 5.30 1.35
CA THR A 32 -0.46 4.74 2.71
C THR A 32 0.87 4.12 3.17
N PRO A 33 1.01 3.79 4.46
CA PRO A 33 2.04 2.84 4.88
C PRO A 33 1.91 1.53 4.09
N MET A 34 3.00 0.77 3.99
CA MET A 34 2.97 -0.59 3.45
C MET A 34 2.14 -1.48 4.39
N MET A 35 1.05 -2.06 3.88
CA MET A 35 0.16 -2.94 4.65
C MET A 35 0.23 -4.38 4.17
N HIS A 36 0.18 -5.34 5.09
CA HIS A 36 0.17 -6.75 4.72
C HIS A 36 -1.21 -7.17 4.23
N SER A 37 -1.33 -7.62 2.97
CA SER A 37 -2.61 -7.93 2.32
C SER A 37 -3.44 -8.97 3.08
N ARG A 38 -2.80 -10.05 3.52
CA ARG A 38 -3.42 -11.08 4.36
C ARG A 38 -4.04 -10.51 5.64
N LEU A 39 -3.28 -9.74 6.42
CA LEU A 39 -3.78 -9.15 7.66
C LEU A 39 -4.89 -8.13 7.37
N PHE A 40 -4.75 -7.36 6.29
CA PHE A 40 -5.74 -6.39 5.85
C PHE A 40 -7.08 -7.04 5.49
N LYS A 41 -7.04 -8.21 4.84
CA LYS A 41 -8.21 -9.03 4.53
C LYS A 41 -8.82 -9.64 5.80
N GLU A 42 -8.01 -10.37 6.57
CA GLU A 42 -8.48 -11.27 7.64
C GLU A 42 -8.83 -10.55 8.95
N ASN A 43 -8.21 -9.40 9.22
CA ASN A 43 -8.29 -8.74 10.52
C ASN A 43 -8.83 -7.31 10.40
N ASP A 44 -10.10 -7.14 10.76
CA ASP A 44 -10.77 -5.83 10.76
C ASP A 44 -10.10 -4.80 11.69
N LYS A 45 -9.57 -5.25 12.83
CA LYS A 45 -8.83 -4.37 13.75
C LYS A 45 -7.53 -3.89 13.12
N TYR A 46 -6.78 -4.77 12.44
CA TYR A 46 -5.57 -4.39 11.70
C TYR A 46 -5.91 -3.36 10.63
N ARG A 47 -6.93 -3.64 9.81
CA ARG A 47 -7.38 -2.73 8.76
C ARG A 47 -7.77 -1.35 9.31
N LYS A 48 -8.59 -1.27 10.36
CA LYS A 48 -8.99 0.01 10.98
C LYS A 48 -7.83 0.75 11.64
N GLN A 49 -6.82 0.03 12.14
CA GLN A 49 -5.66 0.63 12.79
C GLN A 49 -4.70 1.25 11.77
N TYR A 50 -4.39 0.54 10.69
CA TYR A 50 -3.36 0.96 9.73
C TYR A 50 -3.90 1.69 8.50
N PHE A 51 -5.21 1.59 8.23
CA PHE A 51 -5.86 2.29 7.12
C PHE A 51 -6.96 3.23 7.60
N THR A 52 -6.63 4.52 7.52
CA THR A 52 -7.55 5.64 7.71
C THR A 52 -7.33 6.65 6.60
N THR A 53 -8.41 7.28 6.16
CA THR A 53 -8.40 8.33 5.11
C THR A 53 -9.56 9.32 5.35
N CYS A 54 -9.58 10.41 4.58
CA CYS A 54 -10.67 11.39 4.54
C CYS A 54 -10.84 11.93 3.10
N PRO A 55 -11.94 12.63 2.78
CA PRO A 55 -12.19 13.14 1.43
C PRO A 55 -11.07 14.03 0.86
N GLU A 56 -10.38 14.78 1.71
CA GLU A 56 -9.27 15.68 1.36
C GLU A 56 -7.93 14.94 1.12
N ASP A 57 -7.85 13.65 1.48
CA ASP A 57 -6.64 12.85 1.33
C ASP A 57 -6.52 12.25 -0.09
N ARG A 58 -7.15 12.84 -1.11
CA ARG A 58 -7.07 12.36 -2.49
C ARG A 58 -6.22 13.30 -3.36
N PRO A 59 -5.41 12.77 -4.31
CA PRO A 59 -5.31 11.36 -4.68
C PRO A 59 -4.49 10.52 -3.69
N LEU A 60 -4.96 9.31 -3.37
CA LEU A 60 -4.34 8.35 -2.44
C LEU A 60 -4.07 7.01 -3.11
N PHE A 61 -2.85 6.52 -3.00
CA PHE A 61 -2.50 5.16 -3.39
C PHE A 61 -2.37 4.27 -2.15
N VAL A 62 -3.04 3.12 -2.17
CA VAL A 62 -2.96 2.14 -1.08
C VAL A 62 -1.92 1.09 -1.43
N GLN A 63 -0.84 1.00 -0.64
CA GLN A 63 0.24 0.05 -0.89
C GLN A 63 0.06 -1.24 -0.06
N PHE A 64 0.05 -2.38 -0.75
CA PHE A 64 0.05 -3.70 -0.13
C PHE A 64 1.36 -4.46 -0.34
N CYS A 65 1.69 -5.34 0.61
CA CYS A 65 2.67 -6.41 0.43
C CYS A 65 2.01 -7.79 0.59
N GLY A 66 2.55 -8.78 -0.12
CA GLY A 66 2.12 -10.18 -0.10
C GLY A 66 2.48 -10.89 -1.41
N ASP A 67 2.33 -12.20 -1.44
CA ASP A 67 2.71 -13.09 -2.54
C ASP A 67 1.55 -13.91 -3.10
N ASN A 68 0.38 -13.89 -2.48
CA ASN A 68 -0.78 -14.66 -2.93
C ASN A 68 -1.75 -13.81 -3.78
N PRO A 69 -1.93 -14.11 -5.09
CA PRO A 69 -2.79 -13.31 -5.98
C PRO A 69 -4.21 -13.10 -5.47
N THR A 70 -4.87 -14.17 -5.01
CA THR A 70 -6.24 -14.10 -4.50
C THR A 70 -6.34 -13.18 -3.28
N THR A 71 -5.38 -13.30 -2.36
CA THR A 71 -5.34 -12.47 -1.15
C THR A 71 -5.08 -11.00 -1.48
N MET A 72 -4.18 -10.72 -2.44
CA MET A 72 -3.91 -9.37 -2.92
C MET A 72 -5.16 -8.74 -3.56
N ALA A 73 -5.86 -9.48 -4.42
CA ALA A 73 -7.09 -9.03 -5.06
C ALA A 73 -8.22 -8.76 -4.04
N GLU A 74 -8.36 -9.62 -3.02
CA GLU A 74 -9.35 -9.41 -1.96
C GLU A 74 -9.02 -8.20 -1.09
N ALA A 75 -7.75 -8.01 -0.71
CA ALA A 75 -7.31 -6.82 0.02
C ALA A 75 -7.57 -5.53 -0.77
N ALA A 76 -7.30 -5.54 -2.09
CA ALA A 76 -7.61 -4.44 -2.99
C ALA A 76 -9.11 -4.10 -2.99
N LYS A 77 -10.00 -5.09 -3.02
CA LYS A 77 -11.46 -4.88 -2.96
C LYS A 77 -11.91 -4.18 -1.69
N PHE A 78 -11.26 -4.42 -0.55
CA PHE A 78 -11.57 -3.71 0.70
C PHE A 78 -11.18 -2.22 0.66
N ALA A 79 -10.20 -1.83 -0.18
CA ALA A 79 -9.68 -0.47 -0.27
C ALA A 79 -10.23 0.33 -1.48
N GLN A 80 -10.85 -0.34 -2.46
CA GLN A 80 -11.19 0.22 -3.78
C GLN A 80 -11.97 1.55 -3.73
N ASP A 81 -12.92 1.69 -2.81
CA ASP A 81 -13.78 2.89 -2.73
C ASP A 81 -13.10 4.05 -1.96
N GLN A 82 -11.98 3.78 -1.30
CA GLN A 82 -11.28 4.69 -0.42
C GLN A 82 -9.92 5.15 -0.96
N CYS A 83 -9.56 4.74 -2.19
CA CYS A 83 -8.30 5.10 -2.83
C CYS A 83 -8.48 5.35 -4.34
N ASP A 84 -7.47 5.92 -4.96
CA ASP A 84 -7.43 6.23 -6.40
C ASP A 84 -6.60 5.19 -7.19
N ALA A 85 -5.72 4.46 -6.49
CA ALA A 85 -5.05 3.28 -7.02
C ALA A 85 -4.60 2.33 -5.90
N VAL A 86 -4.36 1.08 -6.28
CA VAL A 86 -3.69 0.07 -5.46
C VAL A 86 -2.28 -0.12 -6.00
N ASP A 87 -1.32 -0.12 -5.08
CA ASP A 87 0.10 -0.31 -5.35
C ASP A 87 0.61 -1.60 -4.69
N ILE A 88 1.62 -2.23 -5.31
CA ILE A 88 2.23 -3.46 -4.82
C ILE A 88 3.68 -3.17 -4.44
N ASN A 89 4.02 -3.42 -3.17
CA ASN A 89 5.39 -3.28 -2.71
C ASN A 89 6.27 -4.42 -3.25
N LEU A 90 7.10 -4.10 -4.23
CA LEU A 90 8.16 -4.96 -4.76
C LEU A 90 9.56 -4.43 -4.41
N GLY A 91 9.67 -3.58 -3.38
CA GLY A 91 10.89 -2.82 -3.09
C GLY A 91 11.49 -3.07 -1.71
N CYS A 92 10.71 -3.53 -0.72
CA CYS A 92 11.19 -3.68 0.66
C CYS A 92 12.29 -4.76 0.77
N PRO A 93 13.52 -4.40 1.19
CA PRO A 93 14.64 -5.35 1.29
C PRO A 93 14.82 -5.89 2.72
N GLN A 94 13.94 -5.51 3.65
CA GLN A 94 14.11 -5.84 5.07
C GLN A 94 14.01 -7.35 5.32
N GLY A 95 14.69 -7.82 6.38
CA GLY A 95 14.67 -9.24 6.75
C GLY A 95 13.28 -9.80 7.03
N ILE A 96 12.32 -8.95 7.45
CA ILE A 96 10.93 -9.36 7.66
C ILE A 96 10.19 -9.63 6.33
N ALA A 97 10.55 -8.89 5.27
CA ALA A 97 10.05 -9.12 3.91
C ALA A 97 10.61 -10.41 3.32
N ARG A 98 11.88 -10.72 3.59
CA ARG A 98 12.49 -12.00 3.23
C ARG A 98 11.78 -13.18 3.88
N LYS A 99 11.54 -13.09 5.20
CA LYS A 99 10.85 -14.15 5.97
C LYS A 99 9.40 -14.33 5.55
N GLY A 100 8.72 -13.23 5.21
CA GLY A 100 7.32 -13.23 4.79
C GLY A 100 7.11 -13.42 3.30
N HIS A 101 8.19 -13.59 2.52
CA HIS A 101 8.14 -13.75 1.07
C HIS A 101 7.37 -12.63 0.35
N TYR A 102 7.83 -11.38 0.47
CA TYR A 102 7.27 -10.24 -0.27
C TYR A 102 8.34 -9.17 -0.51
N GLY A 103 7.98 -8.04 -1.12
CA GLY A 103 8.91 -6.94 -1.35
C GLY A 103 9.89 -7.26 -2.47
N SER A 104 11.16 -6.87 -2.30
CA SER A 104 12.18 -7.04 -3.36
C SER A 104 12.47 -8.51 -3.70
N PHE A 105 12.09 -9.43 -2.82
CA PHE A 105 12.33 -10.86 -3.00
C PHE A 105 11.40 -11.48 -4.05
N LEU A 106 10.30 -10.81 -4.44
CA LEU A 106 9.43 -11.25 -5.53
C LEU A 106 9.99 -10.89 -6.92
N LEU A 107 11.02 -10.05 -7.01
CA LEU A 107 11.55 -9.58 -8.30
C LEU A 107 12.22 -10.71 -9.12
N GLU A 108 12.65 -11.79 -8.47
CA GLU A 108 13.18 -12.98 -9.12
C GLU A 108 12.05 -13.91 -9.64
N GLU A 109 10.81 -13.67 -9.22
CA GLU A 109 9.62 -14.50 -9.50
C GLU A 109 8.62 -13.77 -10.41
N GLY A 110 9.07 -13.43 -11.63
CA GLY A 110 8.28 -12.64 -12.58
C GLY A 110 6.88 -13.20 -12.87
N ASP A 111 6.74 -14.53 -12.99
CA ASP A 111 5.45 -15.19 -13.23
C ASP A 111 4.48 -14.98 -12.06
N LEU A 112 4.98 -15.01 -10.82
CA LEU A 112 4.20 -14.75 -9.63
C LEU A 112 3.74 -13.28 -9.59
N VAL A 113 4.64 -12.33 -9.86
CA VAL A 113 4.29 -10.91 -9.94
C VAL A 113 3.23 -10.67 -11.01
N CYS A 114 3.37 -11.27 -12.20
CA CYS A 114 2.35 -11.20 -13.24
C CYS A 114 1.01 -11.78 -12.80
N SER A 115 1.01 -12.86 -12.01
CA SER A 115 -0.22 -13.46 -11.51
C SER A 115 -0.95 -12.59 -10.47
N ILE A 116 -0.22 -11.74 -9.73
CA ILE A 116 -0.79 -10.78 -8.77
C ILE A 116 -1.49 -9.60 -9.47
N VAL A 117 -0.97 -9.18 -10.63
CA VAL A 117 -1.46 -7.98 -11.36
C VAL A 117 -2.61 -8.28 -12.34
N ARG A 118 -2.82 -9.56 -12.71
CA ARG A 118 -3.86 -10.00 -13.64
C ARG A 118 -5.25 -10.07 -13.00
#